data_AF-A0AAU1ZF18-F1
#
_entry.id   AF-A0AAU1ZF18-F1
#
_cell.length_a   1.000
_cell.length_b   1.000
_cell.length_c   1.000
_cell.angle_alpha   90.00
_cell.angle_beta   90.00
_cell.angle_gamma   90.00
#
_symmetry.space_group_name_H-M   'P 1'
#
loop_
_entity.id
_entity.type
_entity.pdbx_description
1 polymer ?
#
loop_
_entity_poly.entity_id
_entity_poly.type
_entity_poly.pdbx_seq_one_letter_code
_entity_poly.pdbx_strand_id
1 'polypeptide(L)'
;MTFVQIIDCKTSRVDDLNLLMDQWVEQTKGKRTATHSIVGKDRSDASHIVEIVEFPSYDVAMRNSQLPETDRIFREMVALCDEMPTFTDLDVVRDEALYKGNARRLLEMFAQEPELALLDEVLAEGYHDHDPTNEQDVIGMDAVRREVEMWRGGFDFAFTVDDQIAEGDRVCTRWTWKGSHTGDFMGLQPTGMDVTMTGTVIHRCRDDGKIVEGWWQYDLLGLMGQLGAVEG
;
A
#
# COMPACT_ATOMS: atom_id res chain seq x y z
N MET A 1 -7.08 -3.29 -17.96
CA MET A 1 -7.68 -3.42 -16.63
C MET A 1 -7.15 -4.71 -16.05
N THR A 2 -6.91 -4.76 -14.73
CA THR A 2 -6.47 -5.97 -14.05
C THR A 2 -7.46 -7.09 -14.31
N PHE A 3 -6.93 -8.29 -14.55
CA PHE A 3 -7.69 -9.48 -14.86
C PHE A 3 -7.38 -10.55 -13.83
N VAL A 4 -8.41 -11.24 -13.36
CA VAL A 4 -8.30 -12.34 -12.39
C VAL A 4 -8.90 -13.59 -12.99
N GLN A 5 -8.20 -14.71 -12.86
CA GLN A 5 -8.74 -16.04 -13.17
C GLN A 5 -8.91 -16.82 -11.87
N ILE A 6 -10.09 -17.39 -11.67
CA ILE A 6 -10.37 -18.34 -10.59
C ILE A 6 -10.33 -19.75 -11.17
N ILE A 7 -9.54 -20.62 -10.55
CA ILE A 7 -9.42 -22.04 -10.87
C ILE A 7 -10.00 -22.82 -9.69
N ASP A 8 -11.10 -23.52 -9.93
CA ASP A 8 -11.82 -24.31 -8.92
C ASP A 8 -11.54 -25.80 -9.16
N CYS A 9 -10.95 -26.45 -8.16
CA CYS A 9 -10.48 -27.82 -8.21
C CYS A 9 -11.07 -28.62 -7.06
N LYS A 10 -11.61 -29.81 -7.35
CA LYS A 10 -11.86 -30.84 -6.33
C LYS A 10 -10.84 -31.94 -6.43
N THR A 11 -10.15 -32.23 -5.33
CA THR A 11 -9.16 -33.30 -5.27
C THR A 11 -9.01 -33.88 -3.86
N SER A 12 -8.92 -35.20 -3.81
CA SER A 12 -8.47 -35.97 -2.64
C SER A 12 -6.95 -35.92 -2.43
N ARG A 13 -6.20 -35.36 -3.39
CA ARG A 13 -4.73 -35.31 -3.46
C ARG A 13 -4.21 -33.87 -3.41
N VAL A 14 -4.64 -33.12 -2.40
CA VAL A 14 -4.29 -31.69 -2.22
C VAL A 14 -2.78 -31.46 -2.16
N ASP A 15 -2.03 -32.33 -1.48
CA ASP A 15 -0.58 -32.17 -1.34
C ASP A 15 0.15 -32.34 -2.68
N ASP A 16 -0.30 -33.28 -3.52
CA ASP A 16 0.24 -33.48 -4.86
C ASP A 16 -0.07 -32.28 -5.77
N LEU A 17 -1.27 -31.72 -5.65
CA LEU A 17 -1.68 -30.52 -6.38
C LEU A 17 -0.81 -29.32 -5.98
N ASN A 18 -0.58 -29.09 -4.70
CA ASN A 18 0.30 -28.02 -4.22
C ASN A 18 1.74 -28.18 -4.75
N LEU A 19 2.28 -29.40 -4.71
CA LEU A 19 3.61 -29.68 -5.24
C LEU A 19 3.71 -29.38 -6.75
N LEU A 20 2.66 -29.70 -7.51
CA LEU A 20 2.59 -29.39 -8.94
C LEU A 20 2.62 -27.87 -9.18
N MET A 21 1.90 -27.10 -8.36
CA MET A 21 1.87 -25.65 -8.46
C MET A 21 3.23 -25.01 -8.13
N ASP A 22 3.91 -25.48 -7.08
CA ASP A 22 5.27 -25.04 -6.74
C ASP A 22 6.25 -25.30 -7.91
N GLN A 23 6.13 -26.47 -8.55
CA GLN A 23 6.94 -26.81 -9.72
C GLN A 23 6.64 -25.90 -10.91
N TRP A 24 5.37 -25.53 -11.15
CA TRP A 24 5.02 -24.57 -12.20
C TRP A 24 5.65 -23.19 -11.95
N VAL A 25 5.62 -22.69 -10.72
CA VAL A 25 6.24 -21.40 -10.36
C VAL A 25 7.74 -21.40 -10.70
N GLU A 26 8.45 -22.48 -10.40
CA GLU A 26 9.88 -22.56 -10.72
C GLU A 26 10.14 -22.76 -12.22
N GLN A 27 9.36 -23.62 -12.89
CA GLN A 27 9.55 -23.92 -14.32
C GLN A 27 9.20 -22.73 -15.24
N THR A 28 8.29 -21.86 -14.80
CA THR A 28 7.88 -20.67 -15.57
C THR A 28 8.64 -19.40 -15.19
N LYS A 29 9.66 -19.51 -14.33
CA LYS A 29 10.49 -18.38 -13.91
C LYS A 29 11.10 -17.64 -15.10
N GLY A 30 10.89 -16.32 -15.12
CA GLY A 30 11.34 -15.45 -16.21
C GLY A 30 10.48 -15.49 -17.48
N LYS A 31 9.44 -16.32 -17.53
CA LYS A 31 8.50 -16.43 -18.67
C LYS A 31 7.05 -16.13 -18.30
N ARG A 32 6.63 -16.47 -17.07
CA ARG A 32 5.27 -16.21 -16.58
C ARG A 32 4.97 -14.73 -16.54
N THR A 33 3.69 -14.42 -16.72
CA THR A 33 3.18 -13.04 -16.66
C THR A 33 2.16 -12.82 -15.54
N ALA A 34 1.84 -13.87 -14.77
CA ALA A 34 1.08 -13.76 -13.53
C ALA A 34 1.86 -12.89 -12.52
N THR A 35 1.16 -11.91 -11.92
CA THR A 35 1.75 -10.96 -10.96
C THR A 35 1.56 -11.42 -9.52
N HIS A 36 0.51 -12.19 -9.25
CA HIS A 36 0.14 -12.66 -7.93
C HIS A 36 -0.71 -13.93 -8.05
N SER A 37 -0.58 -14.88 -7.12
CA SER A 37 -1.45 -16.05 -7.02
C SER A 37 -1.73 -16.35 -5.54
N ILE A 38 -2.97 -16.72 -5.24
CA ILE A 38 -3.43 -17.16 -3.92
C ILE A 38 -4.08 -18.53 -4.08
N VAL A 39 -3.65 -19.49 -3.25
CA VAL A 39 -4.28 -20.81 -3.17
C VAL A 39 -5.02 -20.95 -1.85
N GLY A 40 -6.31 -21.17 -1.93
CA GLY A 40 -7.20 -21.39 -0.80
C GLY A 40 -7.69 -22.83 -0.75
N LYS A 41 -7.65 -23.43 0.44
CA LYS A 41 -8.38 -24.66 0.73
C LYS A 41 -9.70 -24.32 1.40
N ASP A 42 -10.80 -24.83 0.88
CA ASP A 42 -12.10 -24.63 1.47
C ASP A 42 -12.13 -25.25 2.88
N ARG A 43 -12.57 -24.45 3.84
CA ARG A 43 -12.67 -24.83 5.24
C ARG A 43 -13.81 -25.84 5.49
N SER A 44 -14.86 -25.78 4.69
CA SER A 44 -16.06 -26.62 4.80
C SER A 44 -15.94 -27.91 3.99
N ASP A 45 -15.12 -27.90 2.94
CA ASP A 45 -14.82 -29.05 2.10
C ASP A 45 -13.31 -29.17 1.88
N ALA A 46 -12.67 -30.06 2.63
CA ALA A 46 -11.22 -30.23 2.57
C ALA A 46 -10.70 -30.78 1.22
N SER A 47 -11.58 -31.23 0.32
CA SER A 47 -11.22 -31.64 -1.04
C SER A 47 -11.28 -30.50 -2.05
N HIS A 48 -11.88 -29.37 -1.69
CA HIS A 48 -12.10 -28.23 -2.57
C HIS A 48 -10.98 -27.20 -2.41
N ILE A 49 -10.28 -26.92 -3.51
CA ILE A 49 -9.17 -25.99 -3.63
C ILE A 49 -9.53 -24.94 -4.67
N VAL A 50 -9.29 -23.68 -4.33
CA VAL A 50 -9.49 -22.53 -5.22
C VAL A 50 -8.16 -21.82 -5.39
N GLU A 51 -7.70 -21.68 -6.62
CA GLU A 51 -6.60 -20.79 -6.97
C GLU A 51 -7.15 -19.50 -7.59
N ILE A 52 -6.61 -18.36 -7.18
CA ILE A 52 -6.90 -17.04 -7.72
C ILE A 52 -5.61 -16.49 -8.31
N VAL A 53 -5.57 -16.28 -9.62
CA VAL A 53 -4.39 -15.79 -10.34
C VAL A 53 -4.66 -14.41 -10.91
N GLU A 54 -3.79 -13.46 -10.61
CA GLU A 54 -3.87 -12.09 -11.08
C GLU A 54 -2.92 -11.85 -12.26
N PHE A 55 -3.44 -11.14 -13.27
CA PHE A 55 -2.71 -10.70 -14.44
C PHE A 55 -2.93 -9.20 -14.70
N PRO A 56 -1.93 -8.50 -15.28
CA PRO A 56 -2.06 -7.10 -15.69
C PRO A 56 -3.22 -6.85 -16.68
N SER A 57 -3.56 -7.85 -17.51
CA SER A 57 -4.69 -7.81 -18.43
C SER A 57 -5.08 -9.20 -18.93
N TYR A 58 -6.27 -9.31 -19.53
CA TYR A 58 -6.74 -10.53 -20.19
C TYR A 58 -5.77 -11.02 -21.28
N ASP A 59 -5.29 -10.14 -22.17
CA ASP A 59 -4.32 -10.51 -23.22
C ASP A 59 -3.01 -11.08 -22.64
N VAL A 60 -2.61 -10.58 -21.46
CA VAL A 60 -1.44 -11.09 -20.74
C VAL A 60 -1.71 -12.48 -20.16
N ALA A 61 -2.92 -12.71 -19.62
CA ALA A 61 -3.37 -14.02 -19.14
C ALA A 61 -3.46 -15.06 -20.26
N MET A 62 -3.96 -14.68 -21.43
CA MET A 62 -4.04 -15.57 -22.60
C MET A 62 -2.65 -15.95 -23.11
N ARG A 63 -1.70 -15.01 -23.15
CA ARG A 63 -0.31 -15.33 -23.48
C ARG A 63 0.32 -16.30 -22.49
N ASN A 64 0.01 -16.17 -21.20
CA ASN A 64 0.46 -17.10 -20.16
C ASN A 64 -0.13 -18.51 -20.35
N SER A 65 -1.42 -18.57 -20.67
CA SER A 65 -2.15 -19.83 -20.89
C SER A 65 -1.65 -20.59 -22.11
N GLN A 66 -1.20 -19.88 -23.15
CA GLN A 66 -0.62 -20.45 -24.37
C GLN A 66 0.83 -20.92 -24.21
N LEU A 67 1.45 -20.77 -23.03
CA LEU A 67 2.79 -21.31 -22.80
C LEU A 67 2.73 -22.85 -22.77
N PRO A 68 3.64 -23.55 -23.48
CA PRO A 68 3.70 -25.01 -23.45
C PRO A 68 3.84 -25.59 -22.04
N GLU A 69 4.54 -24.87 -21.16
CA GLU A 69 4.69 -25.21 -19.75
C GLU A 69 3.36 -25.13 -18.99
N THR A 70 2.53 -24.13 -19.28
CA THR A 70 1.20 -23.96 -18.66
C THR A 70 0.23 -25.05 -19.14
N ASP A 71 0.22 -25.36 -20.44
CA ASP A 71 -0.59 -26.47 -20.99
C ASP A 71 -0.23 -27.83 -20.37
N ARG A 72 1.06 -28.05 -20.09
CA ARG A 72 1.52 -29.27 -19.42
C ARG A 72 1.00 -29.34 -18.00
N ILE A 73 1.19 -28.27 -17.23
CA ILE A 73 0.75 -28.21 -15.83
C ILE A 73 -0.78 -28.33 -15.74
N PHE A 74 -1.52 -27.73 -16.66
CA PHE A 74 -2.97 -27.90 -16.76
C PHE A 74 -3.37 -29.39 -16.91
N ARG A 75 -2.71 -30.14 -17.80
CA ARG A 75 -3.00 -31.58 -17.96
C ARG A 75 -2.68 -32.39 -16.71
N GLU A 76 -1.56 -32.08 -16.06
CA GLU A 76 -1.17 -32.73 -14.81
C GLU A 76 -2.15 -32.40 -13.67
N MET A 77 -2.62 -31.15 -13.60
CA MET A 77 -3.63 -30.69 -12.63
C MET A 77 -4.96 -31.41 -12.83
N VAL A 78 -5.47 -31.48 -14.06
CA VAL A 78 -6.71 -32.22 -14.39
C VAL A 78 -6.60 -33.69 -13.95
N ALA A 79 -5.42 -34.31 -14.12
CA ALA A 79 -5.21 -35.70 -13.68
C ALA A 79 -5.15 -35.87 -12.16
N LEU A 80 -4.87 -34.79 -11.41
CA LEU A 80 -4.88 -34.77 -9.95
C LEU A 80 -6.28 -34.48 -9.38
N CYS A 81 -7.17 -33.86 -10.15
CA CYS A 81 -8.53 -33.56 -9.72
C CYS A 81 -9.44 -34.80 -9.78
N ASP A 82 -10.36 -34.91 -8.83
CA ASP A 82 -11.42 -35.92 -8.78
C ASP A 82 -12.56 -35.58 -9.76
N GLU A 83 -12.73 -34.29 -10.06
CA GLU A 83 -13.68 -33.74 -11.03
C GLU A 83 -12.96 -32.78 -12.00
N MET A 84 -13.58 -32.46 -13.14
CA MET A 84 -12.97 -31.51 -14.08
C MET A 84 -12.91 -30.12 -13.42
N PRO A 85 -11.73 -29.47 -13.34
CA PRO A 85 -11.63 -28.14 -12.76
C PRO A 85 -12.39 -27.12 -13.61
N THR A 86 -12.87 -26.05 -12.95
CA THR A 86 -13.56 -24.95 -13.64
C THR A 86 -12.74 -23.68 -13.61
N PHE A 87 -12.92 -22.84 -14.62
CA PHE A 87 -12.15 -21.62 -14.83
C PHE A 87 -13.13 -20.47 -14.99
N THR A 88 -13.00 -19.45 -14.14
CA THR A 88 -13.81 -18.24 -14.21
C THR A 88 -12.91 -17.04 -14.48
N ASP A 89 -13.16 -16.40 -15.62
CA ASP A 89 -12.44 -15.22 -16.08
C ASP A 89 -13.16 -13.95 -15.60
N LEU A 90 -12.46 -13.09 -14.87
CA LEU A 90 -13.03 -11.91 -14.22
C LEU A 90 -12.27 -10.64 -14.62
N ASP A 91 -13.01 -9.66 -15.12
CA ASP A 91 -12.56 -8.27 -15.14
C ASP A 91 -12.70 -7.68 -13.73
N VAL A 92 -11.59 -7.19 -13.18
CA VAL A 92 -11.62 -6.55 -11.85
C VAL A 92 -12.33 -5.20 -11.96
N VAL A 93 -13.53 -5.12 -11.37
CA VAL A 93 -14.34 -3.89 -11.36
C VAL A 93 -13.94 -2.96 -10.22
N ARG A 94 -13.53 -3.51 -9.07
CA ARG A 94 -13.12 -2.76 -7.89
C ARG A 94 -12.08 -3.55 -7.10
N ASP A 95 -11.01 -2.87 -6.73
CA ASP A 95 -9.94 -3.35 -5.85
C ASP A 95 -9.69 -2.26 -4.80
N GLU A 96 -9.91 -2.58 -3.52
CA GLU A 96 -9.86 -1.62 -2.42
C GLU A 96 -8.76 -1.94 -1.43
N ALA A 97 -7.66 -1.20 -1.52
CA ALA A 97 -6.66 -1.17 -0.47
C ALA A 97 -7.10 -0.22 0.66
N LEU A 98 -7.98 -0.71 1.55
CA LEU A 98 -8.66 0.11 2.57
C LEU A 98 -7.70 0.95 3.44
N TYR A 99 -6.52 0.42 3.77
CA TYR A 99 -5.51 1.15 4.54
C TYR A 99 -4.90 2.35 3.78
N LYS A 100 -4.78 2.26 2.45
CA LYS A 100 -4.24 3.37 1.62
C LYS A 100 -5.14 4.61 1.69
N GLY A 101 -6.45 4.40 1.77
CA GLY A 101 -7.44 5.47 1.90
C GLY A 101 -7.21 6.29 3.18
N ASN A 102 -7.06 5.62 4.32
CA ASN A 102 -6.80 6.27 5.60
C ASN A 102 -5.45 6.99 5.62
N ALA A 103 -4.39 6.36 5.10
CA ALA A 103 -3.06 6.99 5.01
C ALA A 103 -3.04 8.24 4.13
N ARG A 104 -3.80 8.25 3.03
CA ARG A 104 -3.97 9.43 2.17
C ARG A 104 -4.73 10.53 2.89
N ARG A 105 -5.86 10.16 3.49
CA ARG A 105 -6.72 11.11 4.21
C ARG A 105 -5.95 11.80 5.33
N LEU A 106 -5.11 11.07 6.08
CA LEU A 106 -4.27 11.67 7.13
C LEU A 106 -3.42 12.85 6.62
N LEU A 107 -2.76 12.69 5.47
CA LEU A 107 -1.94 13.76 4.89
C LEU A 107 -2.77 14.97 4.44
N GLU A 108 -3.95 14.72 3.86
CA GLU A 108 -4.90 15.78 3.48
C GLU A 108 -5.40 16.55 4.70
N MET A 109 -5.70 15.83 5.79
CA MET A 109 -6.16 16.41 7.05
C MET A 109 -5.11 17.31 7.69
N PHE A 110 -3.82 17.02 7.54
CA PHE A 110 -2.76 17.89 8.06
C PHE A 110 -2.72 19.27 7.40
N ALA A 111 -3.25 19.43 6.19
CA ALA A 111 -3.37 20.73 5.53
C ALA A 111 -4.65 21.50 5.92
N GLN A 112 -5.69 20.83 6.44
CA GLN A 112 -7.02 21.42 6.64
C GLN A 112 -7.44 21.54 8.13
N GLU A 113 -7.65 22.76 8.61
CA GLU A 113 -8.08 23.09 9.99
C GLU A 113 -9.32 22.33 10.47
N PRO A 114 -10.46 22.37 9.75
CA PRO A 114 -11.67 21.70 10.18
C PRO A 114 -11.51 20.18 10.34
N GLU A 115 -10.54 19.58 9.66
CA GLU A 115 -10.35 18.14 9.65
C GLU A 115 -9.49 17.64 10.82
N LEU A 116 -8.71 18.49 11.51
CA LEU A 116 -7.94 18.04 12.69
C LEU A 116 -8.80 17.53 13.84
N ALA A 117 -10.03 18.04 13.93
CA ALA A 117 -11.02 17.57 14.89
C ALA A 117 -11.42 16.10 14.64
N LEU A 118 -11.20 15.58 13.43
CA LEU A 118 -11.56 14.23 13.00
C LEU A 118 -10.37 13.27 12.99
N LEU A 119 -9.20 13.67 13.50
CA LEU A 119 -8.01 12.80 13.48
C LEU A 119 -8.26 11.45 14.15
N ASP A 120 -9.16 11.37 15.14
CA ASP A 120 -9.53 10.13 15.82
C ASP A 120 -10.32 9.15 14.93
N GLU A 121 -10.87 9.59 13.80
CA GLU A 121 -11.45 8.70 12.78
C GLU A 121 -10.36 7.88 12.05
N VAL A 122 -9.15 8.44 11.94
CA VAL A 122 -8.06 7.89 11.10
C VAL A 122 -6.91 7.35 11.95
N LEU A 123 -6.56 8.02 13.05
CA LEU A 123 -5.51 7.63 13.97
C LEU A 123 -6.07 6.92 15.20
N ALA A 124 -5.28 5.99 15.75
CA ALA A 124 -5.53 5.42 17.08
C ALA A 124 -5.10 6.40 18.18
N GLU A 125 -5.74 6.33 19.34
CA GLU A 125 -5.48 7.23 20.48
C GLU A 125 -4.00 7.23 20.93
N GLY A 126 -3.37 6.06 20.90
CA GLY A 126 -1.96 5.87 21.23
C GLY A 126 -1.03 5.89 20.01
N TYR A 127 -1.37 6.65 18.97
CA TYR A 127 -0.54 6.79 17.77
C TYR A 127 0.91 7.18 18.15
N HIS A 128 1.87 6.54 17.49
CA HIS A 128 3.29 6.71 17.74
C HIS A 128 4.00 7.15 16.47
N ASP A 129 4.52 8.37 16.46
CA ASP A 129 5.14 8.96 15.29
C ASP A 129 6.65 9.10 15.47
N HIS A 130 7.39 8.55 14.50
CA HIS A 130 8.83 8.60 14.41
C HIS A 130 9.24 9.62 13.35
N ASP A 131 9.47 10.83 13.80
CA ASP A 131 9.97 11.91 12.96
C ASP A 131 11.49 12.09 13.20
N PRO A 132 12.34 11.99 12.16
CA PRO A 132 13.79 12.11 12.30
C PRO A 132 14.26 13.51 12.74
N THR A 133 13.38 14.51 12.74
CA THR A 133 13.66 15.89 13.12
C THR A 133 13.34 16.18 14.58
N ASN A 134 12.61 15.27 15.24
CA ASN A 134 12.30 15.37 16.67
C ASN A 134 13.36 14.64 17.53
N GLU A 135 13.67 15.21 18.69
CA GLU A 135 14.57 14.55 19.66
C GLU A 135 13.93 13.31 20.31
N GLN A 136 12.60 13.27 20.37
CA GLN A 136 11.80 12.19 20.92
C GLN A 136 10.60 11.93 20.03
N ASP A 137 10.16 10.68 19.99
CA ASP A 137 8.96 10.28 19.26
C ASP A 137 7.71 11.03 19.78
N VAL A 138 6.79 11.30 18.87
CA VAL A 138 5.52 11.97 19.17
C VAL A 138 4.48 10.91 19.50
N ILE A 139 4.02 10.90 20.76
CA ILE A 139 3.11 9.86 21.27
C ILE A 139 1.77 10.49 21.65
N GLY A 140 0.71 9.97 21.04
CA GLY A 140 -0.67 10.29 21.33
C GLY A 140 -1.21 11.53 20.60
N MET A 141 -2.53 11.59 20.51
CA MET A 141 -3.25 12.56 19.67
C MET A 141 -2.96 14.02 19.98
N ASP A 142 -2.79 14.38 21.26
CA ASP A 142 -2.51 15.76 21.65
C ASP A 142 -1.11 16.21 21.22
N ALA A 143 -0.15 15.28 21.16
CA ALA A 143 1.19 15.57 20.67
C ALA A 143 1.19 15.77 19.15
N VAL A 144 0.47 14.91 18.42
CA VAL A 144 0.25 15.06 16.96
C VAL A 144 -0.39 16.41 16.63
N ARG A 145 -1.45 16.81 17.34
CA ARG A 145 -2.12 18.10 17.08
C ARG A 145 -1.16 19.28 17.26
N ARG A 146 -0.36 19.30 18.32
CA ARG A 146 0.64 20.37 18.55
C ARG A 146 1.68 20.43 17.44
N GLU A 147 2.11 19.28 16.93
CA GLU A 147 3.06 19.22 15.83
C GLU A 147 2.46 19.77 14.53
N VAL A 148 1.24 19.37 14.18
CA VAL A 148 0.56 19.89 12.98
C VAL A 148 0.28 21.39 13.12
N GLU A 149 -0.12 21.86 14.30
CA GLU A 149 -0.30 23.28 14.60
C GLU A 149 1.00 24.07 14.46
N MET A 150 2.15 23.51 14.86
CA MET A 150 3.46 24.12 14.66
C MET A 150 3.77 24.31 13.17
N TRP A 151 3.58 23.25 12.36
CA TRP A 151 3.78 23.34 10.91
C TRP A 151 2.84 24.34 10.24
N ARG A 152 1.56 24.38 10.63
CA ARG A 152 0.58 25.35 10.12
C ARG A 152 0.80 26.78 10.59
N GLY A 153 1.41 26.93 11.76
CA GLY A 153 1.82 28.22 12.28
C GLY A 153 2.92 28.84 11.42
N GLY A 154 3.81 28.02 10.86
CA GLY A 154 4.87 28.46 9.96
C GLY A 154 4.44 28.58 8.49
N PHE A 155 3.56 27.70 8.02
CA PHE A 155 3.25 27.58 6.59
C PHE A 155 1.75 27.43 6.30
N ASP A 156 1.32 28.04 5.20
CA ASP A 156 0.12 27.58 4.48
C ASP A 156 0.56 26.52 3.47
N PHE A 157 0.04 25.30 3.57
CA PHE A 157 0.58 24.16 2.81
C PHE A 157 -0.45 23.13 2.40
N ALA A 158 -0.06 22.30 1.42
CA ALA A 158 -0.79 21.11 1.02
C ALA A 158 0.15 19.95 0.69
N PHE A 159 -0.34 18.74 0.91
CA PHE A 159 0.29 17.51 0.42
C PHE A 159 -0.31 17.09 -0.92
N THR A 160 0.53 16.55 -1.78
CA THR A 160 0.16 15.75 -2.95
C THR A 160 0.67 14.34 -2.75
N VAL A 161 -0.21 13.35 -2.81
CA VAL A 161 0.17 11.93 -2.77
C VAL A 161 0.61 11.50 -4.16
N ASP A 162 1.91 11.24 -4.30
CA ASP A 162 2.52 10.87 -5.58
C ASP A 162 2.42 9.36 -5.85
N ASP A 163 2.53 8.54 -4.80
CA ASP A 163 2.47 7.08 -4.89
C ASP A 163 2.11 6.44 -3.54
N GLN A 164 1.46 5.26 -3.57
CA GLN A 164 1.13 4.48 -2.39
C GLN A 164 1.28 2.96 -2.60
N ILE A 165 2.10 2.35 -1.76
CA ILE A 165 2.36 0.91 -1.74
C ILE A 165 1.85 0.37 -0.40
N ALA A 166 1.10 -0.74 -0.42
CA ALA A 166 0.62 -1.38 0.79
C ALA A 166 1.04 -2.85 0.80
N GLU A 167 1.52 -3.31 1.96
CA GLU A 167 1.89 -4.70 2.20
C GLU A 167 1.53 -5.06 3.64
N GLY A 168 0.69 -6.08 3.81
CA GLY A 168 0.15 -6.46 5.11
C GLY A 168 -0.57 -5.30 5.80
N ASP A 169 -0.12 -4.95 6.99
CA ASP A 169 -0.64 -3.87 7.83
C ASP A 169 0.04 -2.51 7.59
N ARG A 170 0.90 -2.39 6.57
CA ARG A 170 1.68 -1.17 6.31
C ARG A 170 1.33 -0.51 4.99
N VAL A 171 1.39 0.82 4.99
CA VAL A 171 1.26 1.67 3.81
C VAL A 171 2.43 2.63 3.72
N CYS A 172 3.25 2.49 2.69
CA CYS A 172 4.25 3.50 2.33
C CYS A 172 3.60 4.51 1.38
N THR A 173 3.64 5.79 1.75
CA THR A 173 3.15 6.90 0.94
C THR A 173 4.30 7.81 0.58
N ARG A 174 4.53 8.01 -0.73
CA ARG A 174 5.45 9.03 -1.24
C ARG A 174 4.64 10.27 -1.57
N TRP A 175 5.15 11.42 -1.16
CA TRP A 175 4.41 12.66 -1.24
C TRP A 175 5.30 13.84 -1.61
N THR A 176 4.66 14.84 -2.20
CA THR A 176 5.20 16.18 -2.42
C THR A 176 4.41 17.16 -1.54
N TRP A 177 5.11 17.90 -0.71
CA TRP A 177 4.57 18.96 0.13
C TRP A 177 4.92 20.30 -0.49
N LYS A 178 3.94 21.20 -0.58
CA LYS A 178 4.14 22.57 -1.06
C LYS A 178 3.58 23.52 -0.04
N GLY A 179 4.35 24.52 0.33
CA GLY A 179 3.91 25.53 1.28
C GLY A 179 4.47 26.91 1.03
N SER A 180 3.77 27.91 1.54
CA SER A 180 4.20 29.31 1.59
C SER A 180 4.58 29.66 3.03
N HIS A 181 5.79 30.19 3.25
CA HIS A 181 6.29 30.52 4.59
C HIS A 181 5.67 31.83 5.10
N THR A 182 4.59 31.71 5.87
CA THR A 182 3.71 32.82 6.27
C THR A 182 3.78 33.18 7.75
N GLY A 183 4.35 32.32 8.59
CA GLY A 183 4.60 32.60 10.00
C GLY A 183 6.03 32.25 10.45
N ASP A 184 6.24 32.25 11.76
CA ASP A 184 7.54 31.83 12.32
C ASP A 184 7.66 30.31 12.24
N PHE A 185 8.81 29.83 11.75
CA PHE A 185 9.12 28.41 11.70
C PHE A 185 10.51 28.16 12.27
N MET A 186 10.58 27.46 13.40
CA MET A 186 11.83 27.14 14.09
C MET A 186 12.73 28.38 14.34
N GLY A 187 12.11 29.54 14.62
CA GLY A 187 12.81 30.82 14.85
C GLY A 187 13.19 31.59 13.59
N LEU A 188 12.85 31.07 12.40
CA LEU A 188 12.92 31.82 11.14
C LEU A 188 11.65 32.64 10.98
N GLN A 189 11.82 33.96 10.82
CA GLN A 189 10.72 34.87 10.54
C GLN A 189 10.12 34.61 9.15
N PRO A 190 8.82 34.89 8.93
CA PRO A 190 8.14 34.59 7.68
C PRO A 190 8.83 35.25 6.49
N THR A 191 9.30 34.44 5.56
CA THR A 191 10.04 34.90 4.38
C THR A 191 9.12 35.22 3.21
N GLY A 192 7.88 34.73 3.22
CA GLY A 192 6.93 34.83 2.12
C GLY A 192 7.31 33.98 0.90
N MET A 193 8.28 33.08 1.03
CA MET A 193 8.74 32.22 -0.05
C MET A 193 7.82 31.00 -0.22
N ASP A 194 7.57 30.64 -1.47
CA ASP A 194 6.99 29.35 -1.83
C ASP A 194 8.09 28.30 -1.90
N VAL A 195 7.87 27.19 -1.21
CA VAL A 195 8.84 26.13 -1.03
C VAL A 195 8.22 24.77 -1.32
N THR A 196 9.05 23.82 -1.74
CA THR A 196 8.63 22.44 -2.00
C THR A 196 9.52 21.48 -1.25
N MET A 197 8.91 20.48 -0.62
CA MET A 197 9.59 19.39 0.08
C MET A 197 9.05 18.06 -0.43
N THR A 198 9.90 17.04 -0.48
CA THR A 198 9.48 15.69 -0.82
C THR A 198 9.83 14.74 0.31
N GLY A 199 9.07 13.66 0.41
CA GLY A 199 9.31 12.66 1.43
C GLY A 199 8.51 11.40 1.23
N THR A 200 8.73 10.49 2.15
CA THR A 200 7.98 9.27 2.33
C THR A 200 7.57 9.12 3.78
N VAL A 201 6.44 8.48 4.00
CA VAL A 201 6.01 8.03 5.32
C VAL A 201 5.51 6.60 5.22
N ILE A 202 5.95 5.75 6.14
CA ILE A 202 5.37 4.42 6.32
C ILE A 202 4.41 4.51 7.49
N HIS A 203 3.15 4.16 7.25
CA HIS A 203 2.12 4.05 8.27
C HIS A 203 1.85 2.58 8.57
N ARG A 204 1.77 2.20 9.85
CA ARG A 204 1.21 0.92 10.28
C ARG A 204 -0.24 1.11 10.70
N CYS A 205 -1.11 0.21 10.25
CA CYS A 205 -2.53 0.19 10.55
C CYS A 205 -2.86 -0.99 11.47
N ARG A 206 -3.93 -0.85 12.23
CA ARG A 206 -4.57 -1.94 12.98
C ARG A 206 -5.66 -2.58 12.12
N ASP A 207 -6.20 -3.71 12.58
CA ASP A 207 -7.26 -4.47 11.89
C ASP A 207 -8.55 -3.66 11.65
N ASP A 208 -8.82 -2.63 12.45
CA ASP A 208 -9.95 -1.70 12.25
C ASP A 208 -9.64 -0.56 11.27
N GLY A 209 -8.47 -0.59 10.62
CA GLY A 209 -8.02 0.37 9.63
C GLY A 209 -7.39 1.64 10.21
N LYS A 210 -7.42 1.83 11.54
CA LYS A 210 -6.79 3.00 12.17
C LYS A 210 -5.28 2.92 12.12
N ILE A 211 -4.65 4.05 11.83
CA ILE A 211 -3.19 4.20 11.82
C ILE A 211 -2.72 4.27 13.27
N VAL A 212 -1.72 3.45 13.61
CA VAL A 212 -1.18 3.32 14.96
C VAL A 212 0.27 3.77 15.08
N GLU A 213 0.99 3.85 13.98
CA GLU A 213 2.42 4.18 13.99
C GLU A 213 2.85 4.78 12.65
N GLY A 214 3.79 5.72 12.67
CA GLY A 214 4.32 6.40 11.49
C GLY A 214 5.85 6.50 11.52
N TRP A 215 6.51 6.30 10.38
CA TRP A 215 7.95 6.54 10.20
C TRP A 215 8.18 7.48 9.03
N TRP A 216 8.67 8.68 9.32
CA TRP A 216 8.86 9.75 8.34
C TRP A 216 10.29 9.80 7.82
N GLN A 217 10.45 10.15 6.55
CA GLN A 217 11.71 10.55 5.92
C GLN A 217 11.44 11.63 4.90
N TYR A 218 12.04 12.81 5.05
CA TYR A 218 11.80 13.93 4.14
C TYR A 218 12.98 14.91 4.10
N ASP A 219 13.00 15.73 3.07
CA ASP A 219 14.10 16.66 2.79
C ASP A 219 13.99 17.98 3.57
N LEU A 220 14.13 17.89 4.90
CA LEU A 220 14.16 19.09 5.75
C LEU A 220 15.33 20.01 5.40
N LEU A 221 16.48 19.44 5.05
CA LEU A 221 17.67 20.21 4.70
C LEU A 221 17.43 21.06 3.43
N GLY A 222 16.84 20.46 2.40
CA GLY A 222 16.44 21.17 1.18
C GLY A 222 15.36 22.23 1.43
N LEU A 223 14.44 22.00 2.37
CA LEU A 223 13.49 23.03 2.83
C LEU A 223 14.23 24.22 3.47
N MET A 224 15.15 23.95 4.42
CA MET A 224 15.92 25.00 5.09
C MET A 224 16.78 25.81 4.10
N GLY A 225 17.33 25.16 3.07
CA GLY A 225 18.07 25.83 2.00
C GLY A 225 17.19 26.78 1.17
N GLN A 226 15.97 26.38 0.84
CA GLN A 226 15.00 27.24 0.14
C GLN A 226 14.58 28.45 0.98
N LEU A 227 14.55 28.32 2.31
CA LEU A 227 14.27 29.42 3.24
C LEU A 227 15.48 30.33 3.49
N GLY A 228 16.65 29.99 2.95
CA GLY A 228 17.89 30.75 3.14
C GLY A 228 18.54 30.57 4.51
N ALA A 229 18.17 29.52 5.26
CA ALA A 229 18.71 29.24 6.59
C ALA A 229 20.06 28.51 6.56
N VAL A 230 20.41 27.93 5.41
CA VAL A 230 21.67 27.24 5.14
C VAL A 230 22.12 27.57 3.71
N GLU A 231 23.43 27.79 3.53
CA GLU A 231 24.02 27.93 2.20
C GLU A 231 24.04 26.55 1.51
N GLY A 232 23.59 26.52 0.25
CA GLY A 232 23.58 25.32 -0.59
C GLY A 232 24.92 24.98 -1.22
#